data_AF-A0A853P560-F1
#
_entry.id   AF-A0A853P560-F1
#
_cell.length_a   1.000
_cell.length_b   1.000
_cell.length_c   1.000
_cell.angle_alpha   90.00
_cell.angle_beta   90.00
_cell.angle_gamma   90.00
#
_symmetry.space_group_name_H-M   'P 1'
#
loop_
_entity.id
_entity.type
_entity.pdbx_description
1 polymer ?
#
loop_
_entity_poly.entity_id
_entity_poly.type
_entity_poly.pdbx_seq_one_letter_code
_entity_poly.pdbx_strand_id
1 'polypeptide(L)' 'MKATTYKELKKWIDEGVDLAELAQGYADKVPNADREQFEAITQEIFNVLEGVSLMLDDKVLIYNRKAEQKRLNDIEQGNY' A
#
# COMPACT_ATOMS: atom_id res chain seq x y z
N MET A 1 2.88 -11.24 -4.38
CA MET A 1 4.30 -10.88 -4.60
C MET A 1 4.82 -10.20 -3.32
N LYS A 2 6.09 -10.40 -2.92
CA LYS A 2 6.68 -9.73 -1.74
C LYS A 2 7.84 -8.82 -2.17
N ALA A 3 7.79 -7.52 -1.85
CA ALA A 3 8.86 -6.59 -2.21
C ALA A 3 10.12 -6.97 -1.43
N THR A 4 11.27 -6.97 -2.11
CA THR A 4 12.58 -7.32 -1.52
C THR A 4 13.48 -6.10 -1.37
N THR A 5 13.13 -4.99 -2.03
CA THR A 5 13.82 -3.71 -1.93
C THR A 5 12.85 -2.56 -1.66
N TYR A 6 13.38 -1.44 -1.12
CA TYR A 6 12.63 -0.19 -0.98
C TYR A 6 12.07 0.29 -2.33
N LYS A 7 12.88 0.20 -3.39
CA LYS A 7 12.49 0.61 -4.74
C LYS A 7 11.33 -0.20 -5.28
N GLU A 8 11.33 -1.52 -5.06
CA GLU A 8 10.19 -2.38 -5.42
C GLU A 8 8.94 -2.04 -4.62
N LEU A 9 9.08 -1.79 -3.31
CA LEU A 9 7.96 -1.40 -2.47
C LEU A 9 7.34 -0.08 -2.93
N LYS A 10 8.18 0.94 -3.20
CA LYS A 10 7.73 2.25 -3.69
C LYS A 10 6.99 2.10 -5.03
N LYS A 11 7.58 1.35 -5.97
CA LYS A 11 6.95 1.06 -7.25
C LYS A 11 5.55 0.45 -7.09
N TRP A 12 5.36 -0.49 -6.17
CA TRP A 12 4.03 -1.10 -5.97
C TRP A 12 3.03 -0.16 -5.32
N ILE A 13 3.48 0.73 -4.44
CA ILE A 13 2.64 1.77 -3.87
C ILE A 13 2.18 2.71 -4.98
N ASP A 14 3.10 3.16 -5.84
CA ASP A 14 2.79 4.03 -6.97
C ASP A 14 1.82 3.34 -7.95
N GLU A 15 2.05 2.07 -8.31
CA GLU A 15 1.12 1.27 -9.12
C GLU A 15 -0.27 1.14 -8.46
N GLY A 16 -0.32 1.04 -7.12
CA GLY A 16 -1.58 1.00 -6.38
C GLY A 16 -2.33 2.33 -6.40
N VAL A 17 -1.61 3.44 -6.31
CA VAL A 17 -2.16 4.80 -6.43
C VAL A 17 -2.77 4.98 -7.81
N ASP A 18 -2.04 4.63 -8.87
CA ASP A 18 -2.53 4.69 -10.26
C ASP A 18 -3.82 3.87 -10.44
N LEU A 19 -3.90 2.68 -9.81
CA LEU A 19 -5.09 1.84 -9.85
C LEU A 19 -6.28 2.44 -9.09
N ALA A 20 -6.04 3.09 -7.96
CA ALA A 20 -7.08 3.75 -7.18
C ALA A 20 -7.67 4.96 -7.94
N GLU A 21 -6.80 5.78 -8.55
CA GLU A 21 -7.21 6.88 -9.42
C GLU A 21 -7.98 6.38 -10.64
N LEU A 22 -7.48 5.31 -11.28
CA LEU A 22 -8.17 4.67 -12.39
C LEU A 22 -9.56 4.21 -11.95
N ALA A 23 -9.69 3.53 -10.81
CA ALA A 23 -10.96 3.05 -10.28
C ALA A 23 -11.93 4.21 -10.00
N GLN A 24 -11.47 5.30 -9.38
CA GLN A 24 -12.26 6.51 -9.19
C GLN A 24 -12.82 7.04 -10.53
N GLY A 25 -12.05 6.96 -11.61
CA GLY A 25 -12.48 7.30 -12.97
C GLY A 25 -13.60 6.42 -13.56
N TYR A 26 -13.98 5.32 -12.90
CA TYR A 26 -15.13 4.48 -13.26
C TYR A 26 -16.37 4.74 -12.39
N ALA A 27 -16.33 5.69 -11.44
CA ALA A 27 -17.44 5.94 -10.52
C ALA A 27 -18.77 6.27 -11.25
N ASP A 28 -18.69 6.94 -12.40
CA ASP A 28 -19.84 7.27 -13.24
C ASP A 28 -20.54 6.02 -13.83
N LYS A 29 -19.81 4.93 -14.01
CA LYS A 29 -20.31 3.63 -14.50
C LYS A 29 -20.89 2.75 -13.40
N VAL A 30 -20.67 3.10 -12.13
CA VAL A 30 -21.26 2.39 -10.99
C VAL A 30 -22.73 2.77 -10.85
N PRO A 31 -23.64 1.81 -10.57
CA PRO A 31 -25.04 2.11 -10.26
C PRO A 31 -25.16 3.19 -9.18
N ASN A 32 -26.12 4.11 -9.34
CA ASN A 32 -26.27 5.25 -8.42
C ASN A 32 -26.40 4.84 -6.95
N ALA A 33 -27.01 3.68 -6.66
CA ALA A 33 -27.17 3.18 -5.29
C ALA A 33 -25.84 2.83 -4.61
N ASP A 34 -24.80 2.50 -5.38
CA ASP A 34 -23.50 2.05 -4.88
C ASP A 34 -22.38 3.09 -5.10
N ARG A 35 -22.65 4.15 -5.88
CA ARG A 35 -21.63 5.12 -6.31
C ARG A 35 -20.93 5.83 -5.15
N GLU A 36 -21.69 6.37 -4.19
CA GLU A 36 -21.11 7.08 -3.04
C GLU A 36 -20.17 6.16 -2.24
N GLN A 37 -20.59 4.91 -2.01
CA GLN A 37 -19.77 3.93 -1.31
C GLN A 37 -18.53 3.55 -2.12
N PHE A 38 -18.66 3.40 -3.43
CA PHE A 38 -17.54 3.13 -4.32
C PHE A 38 -16.51 4.26 -4.27
N GLU A 39 -16.95 5.52 -4.45
CA GLU A 39 -16.10 6.71 -4.40
C GLU A 39 -15.38 6.84 -3.06
N ALA A 40 -16.09 6.58 -1.95
CA ALA A 40 -15.48 6.60 -0.62
C ALA A 40 -14.39 5.54 -0.48
N ILE A 41 -14.63 4.31 -0.94
CA ILE A 41 -13.65 3.22 -0.86
C ILE A 41 -12.41 3.52 -1.72
N THR A 42 -12.60 3.97 -2.96
CA THR A 42 -11.47 4.26 -3.86
C THR A 42 -10.64 5.44 -3.36
N GLN A 43 -11.28 6.47 -2.80
CA GLN A 43 -10.59 7.58 -2.15
C GLN A 43 -9.82 7.15 -0.91
N GLU A 44 -10.38 6.30 -0.05
CA GLU A 44 -9.69 5.80 1.14
C GLU A 44 -8.49 4.92 0.77
N ILE A 45 -8.60 4.09 -0.28
CA ILE A 45 -7.45 3.31 -0.79
C ILE A 45 -6.34 4.26 -1.25
N PHE A 46 -6.67 5.30 -2.01
CA PHE A 46 -5.71 6.32 -2.44
C PHE A 46 -5.02 6.96 -1.23
N ASN A 47 -5.79 7.45 -0.25
CA ASN A 47 -5.26 8.13 0.94
C ASN A 47 -4.30 7.25 1.74
N VAL A 48 -4.63 5.97 1.91
CA VAL A 48 -3.77 5.02 2.62
C VAL A 48 -2.46 4.79 1.87
N LEU A 49 -2.52 4.58 0.55
CA LEU A 49 -1.34 4.34 -0.27
C LEU A 49 -0.42 5.56 -0.32
N GLU A 50 -0.98 6.74 -0.56
CA GLU A 50 -0.24 8.00 -0.56
C GLU A 50 0.38 8.26 0.82
N GLY A 51 -0.38 8.05 1.90
CA GLY A 51 0.11 8.20 3.27
C GLY A 51 1.30 7.29 3.58
N VAL A 52 1.25 6.00 3.20
CA VAL A 52 2.39 5.09 3.35
C VAL A 52 3.58 5.56 2.50
N SER A 53 3.32 6.03 1.29
CA SER A 53 4.32 6.58 0.37
C SER A 53 5.09 7.75 1.00
N LEU A 54 4.37 8.70 1.62
CA LEU A 54 4.93 9.86 2.30
C LEU A 54 5.71 9.46 3.55
N MET A 55 5.18 8.55 4.37
CA MET A 55 5.90 8.05 5.54
C MET A 55 7.23 7.38 5.19
N LEU A 56 7.30 6.70 4.03
CA LEU A 56 8.53 6.11 3.52
C LEU A 56 9.52 7.18 3.06
N ASP A 57 9.07 8.21 2.35
CA ASP A 57 9.91 9.31 1.86
C ASP A 57 10.46 10.16 3.01
N ASP A 58 9.64 10.44 4.02
CA ASP A 58 10.02 11.15 5.24
C ASP A 58 10.82 10.28 6.22
N LYS A 59 11.03 8.99 5.90
CA LYS A 59 11.72 7.99 6.72
C LYS A 59 11.08 7.78 8.10
N VAL A 60 9.81 8.15 8.26
CA VAL A 60 8.98 7.80 9.42
C VAL A 60 8.73 6.28 9.42
N LEU A 61 8.46 5.71 8.25
CA LEU A 61 8.45 4.28 8.01
C LEU A 61 9.77 3.85 7.36
N ILE A 62 10.46 2.88 7.96
CA ILE A 62 11.73 2.37 7.44
C ILE A 62 11.53 0.95 6.92
N TYR A 63 11.68 0.77 5.61
CA TYR A 63 11.75 -0.56 5.02
C TYR A 63 13.12 -1.20 5.30
N ASN A 64 13.18 -2.19 6.19
CA ASN A 64 14.42 -2.90 6.54
C ASN A 64 14.29 -4.41 6.38
N ARG A 65 14.66 -4.89 5.19
CA ARG A 65 14.58 -6.31 4.85
C ARG A 65 15.48 -7.21 5.71
N LYS A 66 16.65 -6.72 6.13
CA LYS A 66 17.57 -7.51 6.98
C LYS A 66 16.99 -7.72 8.38
N ALA A 67 16.41 -6.68 8.96
CA ALA A 67 15.73 -6.78 10.25
C ALA A 67 14.51 -7.71 10.17
N GLU A 68 13.74 -7.62 9.08
CA GLU A 68 12.62 -8.54 8.83
C GLU A 68 13.08 -10.00 8.75
N GLN A 69 14.12 -10.29 7.95
CA GLN A 69 14.64 -11.63 7.78
C GLN A 69 15.18 -12.20 9.09
N LYS A 70 15.89 -11.39 9.88
CA LYS A 70 16.37 -11.79 11.21
C LYS A 70 15.18 -12.17 12.11
N ARG A 71 14.16 -11.31 12.18
CA ARG A 71 12.99 -11.54 13.03
C ARG A 71 12.23 -12.82 12.65
N LEU A 72 12.13 -13.13 11.35
CA LEU A 72 11.53 -14.37 10.87
C LEU A 72 12.37 -15.60 11.29
N ASN A 73 13.69 -15.52 11.12
CA ASN A 73 14.60 -16.59 11.55
C ASN A 73 14.55 -16.80 13.07
N ASP A 74 14.48 -15.72 13.86
CA ASP A 74 14.38 -15.78 15.33
C ASP A 74 13.09 -16.50 15.75
N ILE A 75 11.96 -16.19 15.10
CA ILE A 75 10.67 -16.89 15.32
C ILE A 75 10.76 -18.38 14.98
N GLU A 76 11.33 -18.74 13.82
CA GLU A 76 11.49 -20.15 13.41
C GLU A 76 12.37 -20.94 14.38
N GLN A 77 13.33 -20.27 15.04
CA GLN A 77 14.22 -20.86 16.03
C GLN A 77 13.64 -20.83 17.45
N GLY A 78 12.45 -20.26 17.66
CA GLY A 78 11.82 -20.13 18.98
C GLY A 78 12.47 -19.09 19.89
N ASN A 79 13.23 -18.16 19.32
CA ASN A 79 13.85 -17.04 20.03
C ASN A 79 12.86 -15.86 20.03
N TYR A 80 12.25 -15.58 21.18
CA TYR A 80 11.30 -14.48 21.39
C TYR A 80 11.85 -13.45 22.38
#